data_AF-A0AAJ6NY50-F1
#
_entry.id   AF-A0AAJ6NY50-F1
#
_cell.length_a   1.000
_cell.length_b   1.000
_cell.length_c   1.000
_cell.angle_alpha   90.00
_cell.angle_beta   90.00
_cell.angle_gamma   90.00
#
_symmetry.space_group_name_H-M   'P 1'
#
loop_
_entity.id
_entity.type
_entity.pdbx_description
1 polymer ?
#
loop_
_entity_poly.entity_id
_entity_poly.type
_entity_poly.pdbx_seq_one_letter_code
_entity_poly.pdbx_strand_id
1 'polypeptide(L)' 'MTDLTWCPAERYVILYDHADIFAQAEPTEYQLALDIFNSAKEYWEANNITLKFLAINE' A
#
# COMPACT_ATOMS: atom_id res chain seq x y z
N MET A 1 -4.94 2.15 -7.86
CA MET A 1 -3.75 2.84 -7.30
C MET A 1 -2.61 3.00 -8.33
N THR A 2 -2.91 2.89 -9.62
CA THR A 2 -1.95 3.11 -10.73
C THR A 2 -1.84 4.57 -11.13
N ASP A 3 -2.70 5.43 -10.59
CA ASP A 3 -2.73 6.85 -10.92
C ASP A 3 -2.35 7.69 -9.71
N LEU A 4 -1.04 7.72 -9.41
CA LEU A 4 -0.42 8.72 -8.53
C LEU A 4 0.13 9.90 -9.37
N THR A 5 -0.26 10.00 -10.65
CA THR A 5 0.27 11.04 -11.55
C THR A 5 -0.12 12.45 -11.11
N TRP A 6 -1.19 12.58 -10.32
CA TRP A 6 -1.64 13.82 -9.69
C TRP A 6 -0.68 14.34 -8.60
N CYS A 7 0.26 13.52 -8.11
CA CYS A 7 1.24 13.88 -7.09
C CYS A 7 2.63 13.32 -7.46
N PRO A 8 3.31 13.87 -8.48
CA PRO A 8 4.56 13.30 -8.98
C PRO A 8 5.66 13.37 -7.90
N ALA A 9 6.20 12.20 -7.57
CA ALA A 9 7.33 12.05 -6.65
C ALA A 9 8.31 10.99 -7.17
N GLU A 10 9.57 11.11 -6.76
CA GLU A 10 10.59 10.09 -7.05
C GLU A 10 10.33 8.77 -6.31
N ARG A 11 9.63 8.84 -5.17
CA ARG A 11 9.29 7.70 -4.30
C ARG A 11 7.99 7.96 -3.55
N TYR A 12 7.25 6.90 -3.27
CA TYR A 12 6.01 6.93 -2.50
C TYR A 12 6.11 6.05 -1.27
N VAL A 13 5.49 6.50 -0.17
CA VAL A 13 5.31 5.72 1.05
C VAL A 13 3.83 5.76 1.43
N ILE A 14 3.24 4.58 1.64
CA ILE A 14 1.91 4.42 2.19
C ILE A 14 2.08 3.98 3.65
N LEU A 15 1.57 4.79 4.56
CA LEU A 15 1.46 4.47 5.98
C LEU A 15 0.03 4.01 6.23
N TYR A 16 -0.14 2.77 6.69
CA TYR A 16 -1.43 2.28 7.10
C TYR A 16 -1.51 2.23 8.62
N ASP A 17 -2.22 3.21 9.16
CA ASP A 17 -2.41 3.40 10.61
C ASP A 17 -3.48 2.46 11.17
N HIS A 18 -3.27 1.98 12.40
CA HIS A 18 -4.10 0.98 13.09
C HIS A 18 -4.46 -0.25 12.23
N ALA A 19 -3.49 -0.76 11.49
CA ALA A 19 -3.70 -1.90 10.59
C ALA A 19 -4.10 -3.18 11.35
N ASP A 20 -3.71 -3.29 12.61
CA ASP A 20 -4.03 -4.38 13.53
C ASP A 20 -5.53 -4.48 13.85
N ILE A 21 -6.22 -3.34 13.99
CA ILE A 21 -7.66 -3.31 14.28
C ILE A 21 -8.43 -3.86 13.07
N PHE A 22 -8.06 -3.42 11.87
CA PHE A 22 -8.70 -3.88 10.65
C PHE A 22 -8.38 -5.35 10.34
N ALA A 23 -7.12 -5.76 10.56
CA ALA A 23 -6.71 -7.15 10.42
C ALA A 23 -7.46 -8.11 11.35
N GLN A 24 -7.84 -7.65 12.55
CA GLN A 24 -8.63 -8.43 13.50
C GLN A 24 -10.13 -8.45 13.18
N ALA A 25 -10.68 -7.31 12.78
CA ALA A 25 -12.11 -7.18 12.50
C ALA A 25 -12.51 -7.92 11.21
N GLU A 26 -11.73 -7.77 10.14
CA GLU A 26 -12.06 -8.24 8.80
C GLU A 26 -10.80 -8.81 8.10
N PRO A 27 -10.35 -10.01 8.48
CA PRO A 27 -9.06 -10.56 8.04
C PRO A 27 -8.99 -10.86 6.54
N THR A 28 -10.12 -11.19 5.91
CA THR A 28 -10.14 -11.50 4.46
C THR A 28 -10.02 -10.23 3.62
N GLU A 29 -10.73 -9.19 4.04
CA GLU A 29 -10.73 -7.86 3.45
C GLU A 29 -9.37 -7.19 3.66
N TYR A 30 -8.76 -7.39 4.83
CA TYR A 30 -7.40 -6.95 5.10
C TYR A 30 -6.38 -7.62 4.15
N GLN A 31 -6.49 -8.93 3.96
CA GLN A 31 -5.63 -9.63 3.01
C GLN A 31 -5.81 -9.10 1.58
N LEU A 32 -7.06 -8.84 1.16
CA LEU A 32 -7.35 -8.24 -0.14
C LEU A 32 -6.71 -6.83 -0.27
N ALA A 33 -6.77 -6.01 0.78
CA ALA A 33 -6.13 -4.70 0.79
C ALA A 33 -4.61 -4.80 0.63
N LEU A 34 -3.97 -5.75 1.33
CA LEU A 34 -2.53 -6.02 1.17
C LEU A 34 -2.19 -6.47 -0.26
N ASP A 35 -3.00 -7.33 -0.86
CA ASP A 35 -2.79 -7.81 -2.23
C ASP A 35 -2.88 -6.65 -3.25
N ILE A 36 -3.81 -5.71 -3.04
CA ILE A 36 -3.92 -4.49 -3.84
C ILE A 36 -2.67 -3.61 -3.68
N PHE A 37 -2.18 -3.42 -2.46
CA PHE A 37 -0.97 -2.63 -2.21
C PHE A 37 0.27 -3.27 -2.82
N ASN A 38 0.41 -4.59 -2.73
CA ASN A 38 1.49 -5.33 -3.36
C ASN A 38 1.44 -5.23 -4.88
N SER A 39 0.26 -5.39 -5.49
CA SER A 39 0.09 -5.25 -6.94
C SER A 39 0.48 -3.85 -7.43
N ALA A 40 0.14 -2.82 -6.66
CA ALA A 40 0.55 -1.46 -6.99
C ALA A 40 2.06 -1.26 -6.83
N LYS A 41 2.66 -1.81 -5.77
CA LYS A 41 4.11 -1.76 -5.58
C LYS A 41 4.83 -2.35 -6.79
N GLU A 42 4.44 -3.54 -7.22
CA GLU A 42 5.00 -4.21 -8.40
C GLU A 42 4.87 -3.34 -9.66
N TYR A 43 3.69 -2.74 -9.88
CA TYR A 43 3.46 -1.83 -11.00
C TYR A 43 4.41 -0.63 -10.98
N TRP A 44 4.56 0.05 -9.84
CA TRP A 44 5.41 1.24 -9.75
C TRP A 44 6.90 0.89 -9.83
N GLU A 45 7.33 -0.21 -9.21
CA GLU A 45 8.71 -0.69 -9.29
C GLU A 45 9.09 -1.06 -10.73
N ALA A 46 8.17 -1.67 -11.49
CA ALA A 46 8.36 -1.92 -12.93
C ALA A 46 8.54 -0.63 -13.76
N ASN A 47 8.06 0.50 -13.26
CA ASN A 47 8.23 1.83 -13.87
C ASN A 47 9.40 2.63 -13.25
N ASN A 48 10.32 1.98 -12.52
CA ASN A 48 11.46 2.58 -11.82
C ASN A 48 11.07 3.59 -10.72
N ILE A 49 9.85 3.48 -10.18
CA ILE A 49 9.36 4.32 -9.08
C ILE A 49 9.25 3.45 -7.84
N THR A 50 9.98 3.79 -6.78
CA THR A 50 9.91 3.03 -5.53
C THR A 50 8.61 3.34 -4.78
N LEU A 51 7.82 2.31 -4.48
CA LEU A 51 6.67 2.40 -3.58
C LEU A 51 6.89 1.50 -2.36
N LYS A 52 6.80 2.08 -1.16
CA LYS A 52 6.86 1.33 0.10
C LYS A 52 5.52 1.40 0.81
N PHE A 53 5.15 0.31 1.47
CA PHE A 53 3.99 0.20 2.33
C PHE A 53 4.45 -0.20 3.73
N LEU A 54 3.95 0.49 4.76
CA LEU A 54 4.24 0.19 6.16
C LEU A 54 2.91 0.15 6.92
N ALA A 55 2.58 -1.04 7.44
CA ALA A 55 1.52 -1.18 8.43
C ALA A 55 2.06 -0.76 9.80
N ILE A 56 1.34 0.15 10.44
CA ILE A 56 1.61 0.61 11.81
C ILE A 56 0.54 -0.03 12.68
N ASN A 57 0.99 -0.77 13.68
CA ASN A 57 0.14 -1.38 14.70
C ASN A 57 0.45 -0.63 16.00
N GLU A 58 -0.58 -0.15 16.69
CA GLU A 58 -0.44 0.55 17.98
C GLU A 58 -0.98 -0.28 19.14
#